data_AF-A0A918CWU4-F1
#
_entry.id   AF-A0A918CWU4-F1
#
_cell.length_a   1.000
_cell.length_b   1.000
_cell.length_c   1.000
_cell.angle_alpha   90.00
_cell.angle_beta   90.00
_cell.angle_gamma   90.00
#
_symmetry.space_group_name_H-M   'P 1'
#
loop_
_entity.id
_entity.type
_entity.pdbx_description
1 polymer ?
#
loop_
_entity_poly.entity_id
_entity_poly.type
_entity_poly.pdbx_seq_one_letter_code
_entity_poly.pdbx_strand_id
1 'polypeptide(L)'
;MGPEHVAQHLQASFDLSYASVDLVLAWEQGEAVPSRPELIALAGVLWCSPGELIDRPRTLREHRIARGLAPEEVALAVDIDVLAYLRMEEHEDWQGTERQSAVLADTLRLSMPDFVTITGREEELAELLRSAVTTRWQTQIRRVGKVVPLDKRLIEHTLRVLFEDYQWQMTATPAWRGTTVVGEDAHDKGQEFLARIVKHFWSRAGWTEL
;
A
#
# COMPACT_ATOMS: atom_id res chain seq x y z
N MET A 1 8.90 23.60 -16.74
CA MET A 1 7.89 24.65 -16.46
C MET A 1 8.13 25.09 -15.03
N GLY A 2 8.29 26.39 -14.75
CA GLY A 2 8.55 26.86 -13.38
C GLY A 2 7.26 27.02 -12.55
N PRO A 3 7.35 27.00 -11.21
CA PRO A 3 6.18 27.04 -10.31
C PRO A 3 5.33 28.29 -10.48
N GLU A 4 5.93 29.42 -10.89
CA GLU A 4 5.21 30.66 -11.24
C GLU A 4 4.27 30.48 -12.44
N HIS A 5 4.71 29.76 -13.48
CA HIS A 5 3.90 29.49 -14.66
C HIS A 5 2.78 28.49 -14.36
N VAL A 6 3.02 27.53 -13.45
CA VAL A 6 2.02 26.57 -13.01
C VAL A 6 0.91 27.27 -12.22
N ALA A 7 1.27 28.08 -11.21
CA ALA A 7 0.29 28.82 -10.41
C ALA A 7 -0.58 29.75 -11.28
N GLN A 8 0.02 30.45 -12.24
CA GLN A 8 -0.70 31.33 -13.15
C GLN A 8 -1.71 30.56 -14.04
N HIS A 9 -1.32 29.38 -14.54
CA HIS A 9 -2.24 28.53 -15.32
C HIS A 9 -3.37 27.94 -14.48
N LEU A 10 -3.08 27.52 -13.24
CA LEU A 10 -4.10 27.00 -12.31
C LEU A 10 -5.18 28.06 -12.02
N GLN A 11 -4.76 29.30 -11.76
CA GLN A 11 -5.69 30.42 -11.57
C GLN A 11 -6.50 30.71 -12.85
N ALA A 12 -5.83 30.79 -14.00
CA ALA A 12 -6.45 31.27 -15.23
C ALA A 12 -7.36 30.24 -15.93
N SER A 13 -7.04 28.95 -15.84
CA SER A 13 -7.69 27.89 -16.62
C SER A 13 -8.55 26.93 -15.79
N PHE A 14 -8.32 26.86 -14.48
CA PHE A 14 -8.98 25.88 -13.59
C PHE A 14 -9.73 26.50 -12.41
N ASP A 15 -9.90 27.83 -12.41
CA ASP A 15 -10.62 28.60 -11.39
C ASP A 15 -10.08 28.43 -9.96
N LEU A 16 -8.81 28.01 -9.85
CA LEU A 16 -8.10 27.87 -8.58
C LEU A 16 -7.50 29.22 -8.18
N SER A 17 -8.36 30.18 -7.86
CA SER A 17 -7.97 31.56 -7.51
C SER A 17 -7.01 31.67 -6.32
N TYR A 18 -6.97 30.65 -5.45
CA TYR A 18 -6.06 30.56 -4.32
C TYR A 18 -4.70 29.91 -4.65
N ALA A 19 -4.51 29.38 -5.86
CA ALA A 19 -3.26 28.74 -6.23
C ALA A 19 -2.13 29.78 -6.25
N SER A 20 -1.11 29.62 -5.43
CA SER A 20 0.04 30.53 -5.34
C SER A 20 1.34 29.80 -5.69
N VAL A 21 2.40 30.56 -5.96
CA VAL A 21 3.75 30.00 -6.14
C VAL A 21 4.18 29.22 -4.91
N ASP A 22 3.91 29.76 -3.72
CA ASP A 22 4.21 29.10 -2.44
C ASP A 22 3.44 27.78 -2.27
N LEU A 23 2.19 27.71 -2.75
CA LEU A 23 1.41 26.48 -2.72
C LEU A 23 2.00 25.41 -3.65
N VAL A 24 2.42 25.81 -4.85
CA VAL A 24 3.08 24.90 -5.80
C VAL A 24 4.42 24.40 -5.23
N LEU A 25 5.21 25.29 -4.62
CA LEU A 25 6.45 24.92 -3.95
C LEU A 25 6.23 23.99 -2.75
N ALA A 26 5.16 24.22 -1.97
CA ALA A 26 4.79 23.33 -0.87
C ALA A 26 4.40 21.93 -1.36
N TRP A 27 3.75 21.82 -2.52
CA TRP A 27 3.50 20.51 -3.16
C TRP A 27 4.80 19.86 -3.65
N GLU A 28 5.69 20.62 -4.31
CA GLU A 28 6.98 20.09 -4.79
C GLU A 28 7.89 19.60 -3.66
N GLN A 29 7.82 20.26 -2.48
CA GLN A 29 8.59 19.87 -1.29
C GLN A 29 7.89 18.82 -0.43
N GLY A 30 6.66 18.43 -0.77
CA GLY A 30 5.86 17.48 0.01
C GLY A 30 5.36 18.04 1.35
N GLU A 31 5.39 19.36 1.54
CA GLU A 31 4.86 20.04 2.73
C GLU A 31 3.33 20.13 2.72
N ALA A 32 2.71 20.04 1.54
CA ALA A 32 1.27 19.97 1.34
C ALA A 32 0.90 18.87 0.34
N VAL A 33 -0.28 18.28 0.48
CA VAL A 33 -0.82 17.30 -0.48
C VAL A 33 -1.95 17.95 -1.26
N PRO A 34 -1.89 18.00 -2.61
CA PRO A 34 -2.94 18.60 -3.41
C PRO A 34 -4.26 17.82 -3.30
N SER A 35 -5.37 18.56 -3.21
CA SER A 35 -6.71 17.99 -3.24
C SER A 35 -7.06 17.40 -4.62
N ARG A 36 -8.16 16.63 -4.72
CA ARG A 36 -8.58 16.04 -6.01
C ARG A 36 -8.76 17.06 -7.16
N PRO A 37 -9.49 18.18 -6.99
CA PRO A 37 -9.59 19.17 -8.05
C PRO A 37 -8.22 19.80 -8.37
N GLU A 38 -7.35 19.99 -7.39
CA GLU A 38 -5.98 20.49 -7.59
C GLU A 38 -5.11 19.50 -8.39
N LEU A 39 -5.16 18.20 -8.07
CA LEU A 39 -4.44 17.16 -8.82
C LEU A 39 -4.88 17.06 -10.28
N ILE A 40 -6.19 17.14 -10.54
CA ILE A 40 -6.72 17.12 -11.92
C ILE A 40 -6.28 18.39 -12.67
N ALA A 41 -6.33 19.55 -12.01
CA ALA A 41 -5.87 20.79 -12.59
C ALA A 41 -4.36 20.79 -12.86
N LEU A 42 -3.54 20.34 -11.91
CA LEU A 42 -2.09 20.18 -12.06
C LEU A 42 -1.74 19.27 -13.23
N ALA A 43 -2.40 18.12 -13.34
CA ALA A 43 -2.20 17.19 -14.45
C ALA A 43 -2.53 17.86 -15.80
N GLY A 44 -3.61 18.64 -15.85
CA GLY A 44 -3.97 19.45 -17.02
C GLY A 44 -2.93 20.51 -17.38
N VAL A 45 -2.37 21.22 -16.39
CA VAL A 45 -1.34 22.25 -16.58
C VAL A 45 0.01 21.64 -17.02
N LEU A 46 0.36 20.48 -16.47
CA LEU A 46 1.61 19.78 -16.75
C LEU A 46 1.53 18.87 -17.98
N TRP A 47 0.35 18.76 -18.60
CA TRP A 47 0.06 17.85 -19.71
C TRP A 47 0.43 16.39 -19.42
N CYS A 48 0.22 15.97 -18.18
CA CYS A 48 0.44 14.59 -17.73
C CYS A 48 -0.86 13.97 -17.23
N SER A 49 -0.86 12.66 -16.99
CA SER A 49 -1.97 12.03 -16.28
C SER A 49 -1.86 12.30 -14.77
N PRO A 50 -2.97 12.39 -14.01
CA PRO A 50 -2.92 12.52 -12.55
C PRO A 50 -2.11 11.41 -11.87
N GLY A 51 -2.06 10.21 -12.49
CA GLY A 51 -1.26 9.10 -12.01
C GLY A 51 0.26 9.32 -12.13
N GLU A 52 0.72 10.22 -13.00
CA GLU A 52 2.14 10.61 -13.08
C GLU A 52 2.53 11.60 -11.96
N LEU A 53 1.55 12.21 -11.30
CA LEU A 53 1.77 13.09 -10.14
C LEU A 53 1.65 12.35 -8.81
N ILE A 54 1.00 11.19 -8.80
CA ILE A 54 0.87 10.34 -7.62
C ILE A 54 2.00 9.30 -7.67
N ASP A 55 3.08 9.57 -6.96
CA ASP A 55 4.26 8.70 -6.90
C ASP A 55 3.90 7.28 -6.44
N ARG A 56 3.07 7.17 -5.39
CA ARG A 56 2.55 5.89 -4.91
C ARG A 56 1.14 6.03 -4.33
N PRO A 57 0.10 5.55 -5.03
CA PRO A 57 -1.25 5.53 -4.47
C PRO A 57 -1.29 4.57 -3.27
N ARG A 58 -1.91 5.00 -2.19
CA ARG A 58 -2.10 4.22 -0.95
C ARG A 58 -3.57 4.06 -0.58
N THR A 59 -4.41 5.01 -0.97
CA THR A 59 -5.84 5.00 -0.66
C THR A 59 -6.69 4.55 -1.86
N LEU A 60 -7.89 4.02 -1.61
CA LEU A 60 -8.88 3.70 -2.65
C LEU A 60 -9.03 4.84 -3.67
N ARG A 61 -9.15 6.06 -3.13
CA ARG A 61 -9.31 7.28 -3.91
C ARG A 61 -8.11 7.57 -4.78
N GLU A 62 -6.90 7.47 -4.23
CA GLU A 62 -5.66 7.71 -4.99
C GLU A 62 -5.49 6.68 -6.10
N HIS A 63 -5.77 5.40 -5.84
CA HIS A 63 -5.73 4.37 -6.87
C HIS A 63 -6.73 4.66 -7.99
N ARG A 64 -7.95 5.08 -7.66
CA ARG A 64 -8.94 5.49 -8.67
C ARG A 64 -8.47 6.68 -9.50
N ILE A 65 -7.92 7.72 -8.85
CA ILE A 65 -7.41 8.92 -9.53
C ILE A 65 -6.23 8.58 -10.42
N ALA A 66 -5.30 7.73 -9.96
CA ALA A 66 -4.16 7.28 -10.76
C ALA A 66 -4.58 6.43 -11.98
N ARG A 67 -5.80 5.91 -12.00
CA ARG A 67 -6.41 5.25 -13.16
C ARG A 67 -7.30 6.16 -13.99
N GLY A 68 -7.51 7.41 -13.57
CA GLY A 68 -8.36 8.37 -14.27
C GLY A 68 -9.86 8.03 -14.24
N LEU A 69 -10.30 7.22 -13.28
CA LEU A 69 -11.67 6.70 -13.21
C LEU A 69 -12.58 7.63 -12.39
N ALA A 70 -13.82 7.80 -12.85
CA ALA A 70 -14.88 8.43 -12.08
C ALA A 70 -15.42 7.48 -11.00
N PRO A 71 -15.92 7.99 -9.85
CA PRO A 71 -16.51 7.14 -8.81
C PRO A 71 -17.65 6.25 -9.32
N GLU A 72 -18.45 6.76 -10.26
CA GLU A 72 -19.57 6.06 -10.88
C GLU A 72 -19.10 4.84 -11.69
N GLU A 73 -17.97 4.94 -12.37
CA GLU A 73 -17.40 3.86 -13.17
C GLU A 73 -16.95 2.69 -12.28
N VAL A 74 -16.31 3.00 -11.15
CA VAL A 74 -15.88 1.98 -10.19
C VAL A 74 -17.08 1.34 -9.50
N ALA A 75 -18.03 2.16 -9.03
CA ALA A 75 -19.24 1.69 -8.38
C ALA A 75 -20.08 0.77 -9.29
N LEU A 76 -20.18 1.13 -10.58
CA LEU A 76 -20.85 0.29 -11.59
C LEU A 76 -20.10 -1.03 -11.82
N ALA A 77 -18.76 -1.00 -11.92
CA ALA A 77 -17.97 -2.20 -12.13
C ALA A 77 -18.12 -3.22 -11.00
N VAL A 78 -18.12 -2.74 -9.74
CA VAL A 78 -18.22 -3.58 -8.54
C VAL A 78 -19.66 -3.81 -8.07
N ASP A 79 -20.66 -3.32 -8.82
CA ASP A 79 -22.09 -3.47 -8.55
C ASP A 79 -22.49 -2.97 -7.14
N ILE A 80 -22.11 -1.72 -6.82
CA ILE A 80 -22.51 -1.03 -5.59
C ILE A 80 -23.07 0.37 -5.90
N ASP A 81 -23.81 0.91 -4.94
CA ASP A 81 -24.29 2.29 -5.00
C ASP A 81 -23.12 3.30 -4.94
N VAL A 82 -23.20 4.37 -5.75
CA VAL A 82 -22.13 5.38 -5.85
C VAL A 82 -21.90 6.11 -4.53
N LEU A 83 -22.95 6.40 -3.75
CA LEU A 83 -22.80 7.03 -2.44
C LEU A 83 -22.20 6.07 -1.42
N ALA A 84 -22.51 4.77 -1.52
CA ALA A 84 -21.85 3.76 -0.71
C ALA A 84 -20.34 3.68 -1.03
N TYR A 85 -19.97 3.69 -2.32
CA TYR A 85 -18.57 3.74 -2.74
C TYR A 85 -17.85 4.99 -2.22
N LEU A 86 -18.45 6.17 -2.37
CA LEU A 86 -17.85 7.42 -1.90
C LEU A 86 -17.60 7.44 -0.39
N ARG A 87 -18.51 6.85 0.41
CA ARG A 87 -18.28 6.68 1.86
C ARG A 87 -17.11 5.76 2.15
N MET A 88 -16.93 4.68 1.38
CA MET A 88 -15.78 3.79 1.53
C MET A 88 -14.47 4.49 1.15
N GLU A 89 -14.48 5.34 0.12
CA GLU A 89 -13.32 6.19 -0.21
C GLU A 89 -13.00 7.19 0.90
N GLU A 90 -14.02 7.81 1.51
CA GLU A 90 -13.85 8.82 2.56
C GLU A 90 -13.33 8.20 3.87
N HIS A 91 -13.80 7.02 4.23
CA HIS A 91 -13.37 6.30 5.44
C HIS A 91 -12.15 5.42 5.23
N GLU A 92 -11.64 5.33 4.00
CA GLU A 92 -10.55 4.42 3.62
C GLU A 92 -10.81 2.96 4.01
N ASP A 93 -12.09 2.58 3.99
CA ASP A 93 -12.57 1.32 4.53
C ASP A 93 -13.46 0.60 3.50
N TRP A 94 -12.86 -0.37 2.81
CA TRP A 94 -13.57 -1.18 1.83
C TRP A 94 -14.42 -2.27 2.50
N GLN A 95 -15.73 -2.18 2.33
CA GLN A 95 -16.71 -3.10 2.91
C GLN A 95 -17.39 -4.03 1.87
N GLY A 96 -16.77 -4.21 0.71
CA GLY A 96 -17.30 -5.09 -0.34
C GLY A 96 -17.06 -6.57 -0.08
N THR A 97 -17.88 -7.43 -0.70
CA THR A 97 -17.69 -8.90 -0.68
C THR A 97 -16.41 -9.33 -1.39
N GLU A 98 -15.93 -10.56 -1.17
CA GLU A 98 -14.75 -11.11 -1.86
C GLU A 98 -14.82 -10.97 -3.38
N ARG A 99 -16.01 -11.19 -3.97
CA ARG A 99 -16.24 -11.02 -5.40
C ARG A 99 -16.05 -9.56 -5.82
N GLN A 100 -16.59 -8.62 -5.05
CA GLN A 100 -16.48 -7.19 -5.34
C GLN A 100 -15.04 -6.70 -5.14
N SER A 101 -14.34 -7.18 -4.10
CA SER A 101 -12.91 -6.92 -3.90
C SER A 101 -12.07 -7.39 -5.09
N ALA A 102 -12.35 -8.57 -5.64
CA ALA A 102 -11.63 -9.07 -6.82
C ALA A 102 -11.86 -8.18 -8.05
N VAL A 103 -13.12 -7.79 -8.31
CA VAL A 103 -13.44 -6.86 -9.41
C VAL A 103 -12.82 -5.48 -9.21
N LEU A 104 -12.79 -4.98 -7.97
CA LEU A 104 -12.14 -3.73 -7.61
C LEU A 104 -10.63 -3.79 -7.91
N ALA A 105 -9.97 -4.89 -7.52
CA ALA A 105 -8.54 -5.09 -7.76
C ALA A 105 -8.21 -5.04 -9.26
N ASP A 106 -9.02 -5.70 -10.08
CA ASP A 106 -8.87 -5.69 -11.54
C ASP A 106 -9.13 -4.29 -12.13
N THR A 107 -10.21 -3.62 -11.67
CA THR A 107 -10.62 -2.29 -12.15
C THR A 107 -9.56 -1.24 -11.85
N LEU A 108 -9.04 -1.23 -10.62
CA LEU A 108 -8.01 -0.28 -10.18
C LEU A 108 -6.59 -0.74 -10.55
N ARG A 109 -6.43 -1.96 -11.08
CA ARG A 109 -5.14 -2.63 -11.31
C ARG A 109 -4.25 -2.57 -10.07
N LEU A 110 -4.81 -2.97 -8.94
CA LEU A 110 -4.11 -2.99 -7.65
C LEU A 110 -2.99 -4.01 -7.67
N SER A 111 -1.87 -3.66 -7.05
CA SER A 111 -0.88 -4.66 -6.67
C SER A 111 -1.45 -5.56 -5.55
N MET A 112 -0.90 -6.75 -5.35
CA MET A 112 -1.33 -7.61 -4.25
C MET A 112 -1.14 -6.99 -2.86
N PRO A 113 -0.03 -6.25 -2.58
CA PRO A 113 0.09 -5.45 -1.38
C PRO A 113 -1.05 -4.43 -1.24
N ASP A 114 -1.29 -3.61 -2.28
CA ASP A 114 -2.30 -2.54 -2.20
C ASP A 114 -3.70 -3.12 -2.02
N PHE A 115 -4.00 -4.26 -2.65
CA PHE A 115 -5.24 -5.00 -2.45
C PHE A 115 -5.47 -5.38 -0.98
N VAL A 116 -4.45 -5.92 -0.30
CA VAL A 116 -4.55 -6.35 1.10
C VAL A 116 -4.72 -5.15 2.04
N THR A 117 -3.99 -4.07 1.79
CA THR A 117 -4.11 -2.83 2.57
C THR A 117 -5.49 -2.20 2.39
N ILE A 118 -5.95 -2.04 1.14
CA ILE A 118 -7.26 -1.42 0.80
C ILE A 118 -8.44 -2.23 1.32
N THR A 119 -8.33 -3.56 1.33
CA THR A 119 -9.41 -4.44 1.84
C THR A 119 -9.38 -4.61 3.36
N GLY A 120 -8.48 -3.92 4.08
CA GLY A 120 -8.37 -4.00 5.54
C GLY A 120 -7.83 -5.35 6.05
N ARG A 121 -7.26 -6.16 5.17
CA ARG A 121 -6.79 -7.54 5.47
C ARG A 121 -5.35 -7.60 5.96
N GLU A 122 -4.69 -6.45 6.06
CA GLU A 122 -3.27 -6.37 6.39
C GLU A 122 -2.96 -6.88 7.80
N GLU A 123 -3.76 -6.53 8.80
CA GLU A 123 -3.54 -7.01 10.18
C GLU A 123 -3.82 -8.51 10.30
N GLU A 124 -4.86 -9.01 9.62
CA GLU A 124 -5.14 -10.45 9.56
C GLU A 124 -3.97 -11.21 8.93
N LEU A 125 -3.42 -10.68 7.83
CA LEU A 125 -2.23 -11.24 7.20
C LEU A 125 -1.02 -11.18 8.14
N ALA A 126 -0.77 -10.04 8.78
CA ALA A 126 0.34 -9.86 9.71
C ALA A 126 0.30 -10.92 10.81
N GLU A 127 -0.86 -11.16 11.41
CA GLU A 127 -1.02 -12.14 12.48
C GLU A 127 -0.80 -13.59 12.01
N LEU A 128 -1.32 -13.94 10.83
CA LEU A 128 -1.06 -15.24 10.22
C LEU A 128 0.43 -15.46 9.91
N LEU A 129 1.12 -14.41 9.45
CA LEU A 129 2.56 -14.46 9.17
C LEU A 129 3.37 -14.58 10.47
N ARG A 130 3.06 -13.79 11.52
CA ARG A 130 3.70 -13.90 12.84
C ARG A 130 3.54 -15.30 13.40
N SER A 131 2.32 -15.85 13.33
CA SER A 131 2.03 -17.24 13.72
C SER A 131 2.81 -18.26 12.89
N ALA A 132 2.94 -18.05 11.57
CA ALA A 132 3.67 -18.97 10.69
C ALA A 132 5.17 -19.04 11.03
N VAL A 133 5.76 -17.88 11.32
CA VAL A 133 7.20 -17.73 11.55
C VAL A 133 7.61 -18.18 12.97
N THR A 134 6.75 -17.99 13.97
CA THR A 134 7.04 -18.37 15.37
C THR A 134 6.72 -19.83 15.70
N THR A 135 5.75 -20.43 15.01
CA THR A 135 5.31 -21.80 15.29
C THR A 135 5.64 -22.75 14.14
N ARG A 136 4.67 -23.03 13.28
CA ARG A 136 4.76 -24.02 12.22
C ARG A 136 4.15 -23.44 10.94
N TRP A 137 5.01 -22.98 10.05
CA TRP A 137 4.61 -22.32 8.81
C TRP A 137 3.72 -23.19 7.89
N GLN A 138 3.88 -24.52 7.89
CA GLN A 138 3.11 -25.39 6.98
C GLN A 138 1.60 -25.39 7.22
N THR A 139 1.15 -25.18 8.47
CA THR A 139 -0.29 -25.17 8.81
C THR A 139 -0.96 -23.87 8.38
N GLN A 140 -0.18 -22.80 8.22
CA GLN A 140 -0.67 -21.46 7.88
C GLN A 140 -0.82 -21.24 6.37
N ILE A 141 -0.21 -22.08 5.51
CA ILE A 141 -0.27 -21.96 4.03
C ILE A 141 -1.73 -21.81 3.54
N ARG A 142 -2.64 -22.67 4.03
CA ARG A 142 -4.05 -22.65 3.62
C ARG A 142 -4.80 -21.43 4.14
N ARG A 143 -4.38 -20.86 5.28
CA ARG A 143 -5.03 -19.68 5.87
C ARG A 143 -4.59 -18.42 5.14
N VAL A 144 -3.29 -18.27 4.90
CA VAL A 144 -2.72 -17.17 4.11
C VAL A 144 -3.31 -17.16 2.69
N GLY A 145 -3.47 -18.33 2.06
CA GLY A 145 -4.09 -18.44 0.73
C GLY A 145 -5.58 -18.10 0.65
N LYS A 146 -6.27 -17.92 1.78
CA LYS A 146 -7.65 -17.37 1.80
C LYS A 146 -7.64 -15.85 1.84
N VAL A 147 -6.67 -15.27 2.56
CA VAL A 147 -6.54 -13.83 2.72
C VAL A 147 -5.98 -13.21 1.44
N VAL A 148 -4.98 -13.86 0.85
CA VAL A 148 -4.29 -13.40 -0.36
C VAL A 148 -4.46 -14.43 -1.47
N PRO A 149 -5.02 -14.05 -2.64
CA PRO A 149 -5.24 -14.96 -3.77
C PRO A 149 -3.94 -15.24 -4.56
N LEU A 150 -2.88 -15.67 -3.88
CA LEU A 150 -1.60 -16.07 -4.49
C LEU A 150 -1.56 -17.58 -4.77
N ASP A 151 -0.72 -17.98 -5.72
CA ASP A 151 -0.42 -19.39 -5.95
C ASP A 151 0.12 -20.03 -4.65
N LYS A 152 -0.44 -21.17 -4.27
CA LYS A 152 -0.04 -21.95 -3.09
C LYS A 152 1.48 -22.20 -3.05
N ARG A 153 2.12 -22.47 -4.19
CA ARG A 153 3.57 -22.71 -4.29
C ARG A 153 4.38 -21.47 -3.94
N LEU A 154 3.91 -20.29 -4.34
CA LEU A 154 4.53 -19.02 -3.99
C LEU A 154 4.41 -18.78 -2.49
N ILE A 155 3.21 -18.97 -1.92
CA ILE A 155 2.98 -18.85 -0.47
C ILE A 155 3.88 -19.81 0.31
N GLU A 156 3.96 -21.07 -0.11
CA GLU A 156 4.80 -22.10 0.53
C GLU A 156 6.28 -21.72 0.50
N HIS A 157 6.78 -21.28 -0.66
CA HIS A 157 8.16 -20.83 -0.82
C HIS A 157 8.46 -19.62 0.09
N THR A 158 7.63 -18.58 0.03
CA THR A 158 7.82 -17.34 0.80
C THR A 158 7.77 -17.60 2.30
N LEU A 159 6.81 -18.41 2.78
CA LEU A 159 6.70 -18.74 4.20
C LEU A 159 7.89 -19.54 4.72
N ARG A 160 8.39 -20.50 3.93
CA ARG A 160 9.60 -21.25 4.30
C ARG A 160 10.80 -20.32 4.44
N VAL A 161 10.99 -19.43 3.48
CA VAL A 161 12.10 -18.48 3.47
C VAL A 161 12.03 -17.52 4.66
N LEU A 162 10.85 -16.96 4.98
CA LEU A 162 10.66 -16.11 6.16
C LEU A 162 10.92 -16.85 7.47
N PHE A 163 10.49 -18.12 7.55
CA PHE A 163 10.74 -18.96 8.72
C PHE A 163 12.25 -19.18 8.90
N GLU A 164 12.96 -19.53 7.85
CA GLU A 164 14.43 -19.71 7.88
C GLU A 164 15.16 -18.42 8.28
N ASP A 165 14.77 -17.27 7.73
CA ASP A 165 15.36 -15.96 8.07
C ASP A 165 15.18 -15.62 9.56
N TYR A 166 13.99 -15.85 10.11
CA TYR A 166 13.72 -15.61 11.53
C TYR A 166 14.48 -16.56 12.44
N GLN A 167 14.51 -17.86 12.10
CA GLN A 167 15.28 -18.84 12.87
C GLN A 167 16.78 -18.53 12.84
N TRP A 168 17.32 -18.05 11.72
CA TRP A 168 18.70 -17.58 11.63
C TRP A 168 18.96 -16.39 12.57
N GLN A 169 18.07 -15.40 12.61
CA GLN A 169 18.21 -14.24 13.50
C GLN A 169 18.10 -14.63 14.98
N MET A 170 17.26 -15.61 15.32
CA MET A 170 17.12 -16.13 16.69
C MET A 170 18.30 -17.02 17.12
N THR A 171 18.96 -17.71 16.18
CA THR A 171 20.12 -18.59 16.44
C THR A 171 21.47 -17.88 16.30
N ALA A 172 21.50 -16.66 15.73
CA ALA A 172 22.64 -15.76 15.76
C ALA A 172 22.87 -15.16 17.16
N THR A 173 22.93 -16.03 18.18
CA THR A 173 23.53 -15.72 19.46
C THR A 173 25.04 -15.59 19.22
N PRO A 174 25.69 -14.48 19.58
CA PRO A 174 27.12 -14.34 19.39
C PRO A 174 27.84 -15.26 20.39
N ALA A 175 28.13 -16.49 19.99
CA ALA A 175 28.98 -17.40 20.75
C ALA A 175 30.48 -17.06 20.61
N TRP A 176 30.85 -15.86 20.14
CA TRP A 176 32.23 -15.44 20.02
C TRP A 176 32.49 -14.07 20.64
N ARG A 177 33.36 -14.11 21.66
CA ARG A 177 33.96 -13.01 22.44
C ARG A 177 33.13 -12.61 23.66
N GLY A 178 33.53 -13.18 24.80
CA GLY A 178 32.95 -12.90 26.11
C GLY A 178 32.96 -11.41 26.44
N THR A 179 31.80 -10.79 26.30
CA THR A 179 31.40 -9.62 27.08
C THR A 179 29.88 -9.72 27.22
N THR A 180 29.44 -9.76 28.47
CA THR A 180 28.06 -9.94 28.90
C THR A 180 27.20 -8.74 28.52
N VAL A 181 26.62 -8.76 27.32
CA VAL A 181 25.34 -8.12 26.98
C VAL A 181 24.59 -9.18 26.16
N VAL A 182 24.08 -10.21 26.83
CA VAL A 182 23.54 -11.42 26.19
C VAL A 182 22.05 -11.51 26.53
N GLY A 183 21.20 -11.02 25.62
CA GLY A 183 19.75 -11.24 25.69
C GLY A 183 18.90 -10.23 24.93
N GLU A 184 19.19 -8.93 25.09
CA GLU A 184 18.33 -7.84 24.58
C GLU A 184 18.43 -7.70 23.06
N ASP A 185 19.64 -7.70 22.49
CA ASP A 185 19.85 -7.46 21.04
C ASP A 185 19.19 -8.49 20.11
N ALA A 186 19.10 -9.76 20.50
CA ALA A 186 18.48 -10.81 19.69
C ALA A 186 16.95 -10.78 19.80
N HIS A 187 16.44 -10.45 20.99
CA HIS A 187 15.02 -10.26 21.22
C HIS A 187 14.50 -9.04 20.45
N ASP A 188 15.22 -7.92 20.51
CA ASP A 188 14.86 -6.67 19.83
C ASP A 188 14.88 -6.82 18.31
N LYS A 189 15.88 -7.52 17.75
CA LYS A 189 15.92 -7.83 16.32
C LYS A 189 14.77 -8.72 15.88
N GLY A 190 14.41 -9.71 16.70
CA GLY A 190 13.24 -10.56 16.45
C GLY A 190 11.94 -9.78 16.46
N GLN A 191 11.76 -8.86 17.42
CA GLN A 191 10.59 -7.97 17.49
C GLN A 191 10.52 -7.03 16.28
N GLU A 192 11.64 -6.42 15.87
CA GLU A 192 11.71 -5.56 14.69
C GLU A 192 11.37 -6.32 13.40
N PHE A 193 11.85 -7.56 13.26
CA PHE A 193 11.51 -8.43 12.14
C PHE A 193 10.02 -8.76 12.11
N LEU A 194 9.42 -9.12 13.25
CA LEU A 194 7.99 -9.42 13.36
C LEU A 194 7.12 -8.18 13.12
N ALA A 195 7.59 -6.99 13.51
CA ALA A 195 6.91 -5.72 13.24
C ALA A 195 6.87 -5.40 11.73
N ARG A 196 7.88 -5.81 10.97
CA ARG A 196 7.99 -5.59 9.51
C ARG A 196 7.68 -6.84 8.68
N ILE A 197 7.01 -7.83 9.25
CA ILE A 197 6.84 -9.16 8.64
C ILE A 197 6.06 -9.11 7.31
N VAL A 198 5.05 -8.24 7.20
CA VAL A 198 4.26 -8.05 5.97
C VAL A 198 5.15 -7.50 4.85
N LYS A 199 6.01 -6.53 5.16
CA LYS A 199 7.00 -5.98 4.22
C LYS A 199 7.98 -7.06 3.74
N HIS A 200 8.50 -7.87 4.66
CA HIS A 200 9.39 -8.97 4.32
C HIS A 200 8.69 -10.02 3.44
N PHE A 201 7.42 -10.34 3.73
CA PHE A 201 6.62 -11.25 2.93
C PHE A 201 6.48 -10.77 1.48
N TRP A 202 6.08 -9.52 1.26
CA TRP A 202 5.91 -8.97 -0.08
C TRP A 202 7.23 -8.88 -0.85
N SER A 203 8.30 -8.42 -0.19
CA SER A 203 9.64 -8.37 -0.77
C SER A 203 10.10 -9.75 -1.27
N ARG A 204 9.86 -10.82 -0.50
CA ARG A 204 10.22 -12.20 -0.87
C ARG A 204 9.25 -12.82 -1.88
N ALA A 205 7.99 -12.38 -1.93
CA ALA A 205 7.01 -12.79 -2.93
C ALA A 205 7.23 -12.13 -4.31
N GLY A 206 8.25 -11.26 -4.45
CA GLY A 206 8.55 -10.54 -5.70
C GLY A 206 7.80 -9.22 -5.86
N TRP A 207 7.05 -8.79 -4.84
CA TRP A 207 6.40 -7.50 -4.78
C TRP A 207 7.31 -6.58 -3.97
N THR A 208 8.39 -6.14 -4.62
CA THR A 208 9.27 -5.14 -4.01
C THR A 208 8.61 -3.78 -4.18
N GLU A 209 8.45 -3.04 -3.09
CA GLU A 209 8.23 -1.61 -3.15
C GLU A 209 9.44 -0.99 -3.86
N LEU A 210 9.33 -0.75 -5.16
CA LEU A 210 10.09 0.33 -5.81
C LEU A 210 9.37 1.64 -5.51
#